data_AF-A0A952FB68-F1
#
_entry.id   AF-A0A952FB68-F1
#
_cell.length_a   1.000
_cell.length_b   1.000
_cell.length_c   1.000
_cell.angle_alpha   90.00
_cell.angle_beta   90.00
_cell.angle_gamma   90.00
#
_symmetry.space_group_name_H-M   'P 1'
#
loop_
_entity.id
_entity.type
_entity.pdbx_description
1 polymer ?
#
loop_
_entity_poly.entity_id
_entity_poly.type
_entity_poly.pdbx_seq_one_letter_code
_entity_poly.pdbx_strand_id
1 'polypeptide(L)'
;MPVAHSFAMTPFMSPQRAGEIAKSFDLRALPPDFYANPYPVYSALREHEPIRRMPDGSFFLTRHADIVAVYRDAQTFSSDKKVEFEPKYGAGSALFEHHTTSLVFNDPPLHTRVRKLIMGALTRRAIADMEPGLITLVDSLLDAVEAKGGGDLIEDFASAIPVEIIGNLLGVPHADRSPLRGWSLAILGALEPKLTPEQEALGNQSVRDFTGYLKDLVADRRQHPGDPEHDVLTRLIQGETA
;
A
#
# COMPACT_ATOMS: atom_id res chain seq x y z
N MET A 1 -29.84 31.27 6.59
CA MET A 1 -30.03 29.95 7.25
C MET A 1 -28.82 29.10 6.87
N PRO A 2 -27.83 28.92 7.75
CA PRO A 2 -26.71 28.04 7.44
C PRO A 2 -27.24 26.61 7.43
N VAL A 3 -27.08 25.91 6.30
CA VAL A 3 -27.37 24.49 6.21
C VAL A 3 -26.31 23.78 7.05
N ALA A 4 -26.68 23.38 8.26
CA ALA A 4 -25.86 22.50 9.08
C ALA A 4 -25.65 21.20 8.30
N HIS A 5 -24.51 21.09 7.63
CA HIS A 5 -24.07 19.83 7.04
C HIS A 5 -23.74 18.93 8.22
N SER A 6 -24.66 18.00 8.51
CA SER A 6 -24.43 16.93 9.47
C SER A 6 -23.30 16.06 8.93
N PHE A 7 -22.06 16.35 9.33
CA PHE A 7 -20.89 15.50 9.12
C PHE A 7 -21.02 14.24 9.99
N ALA A 8 -21.93 13.34 9.62
CA ALA A 8 -21.73 11.94 9.95
C ALA A 8 -20.66 11.44 8.97
N MET A 9 -19.38 11.52 9.35
CA MET A 9 -18.26 11.04 8.51
C MET A 9 -18.40 9.56 8.13
N THR A 10 -19.25 8.82 8.84
CA THR A 10 -19.57 7.42 8.57
C THR A 10 -21.09 7.24 8.63
N PRO A 11 -21.76 6.83 7.54
CA PRO A 11 -23.20 6.61 7.54
C PRO A 11 -23.63 5.53 8.52
N PHE A 12 -24.78 5.71 9.17
CA PHE A 12 -25.34 4.69 10.04
C PHE A 12 -25.71 3.43 9.26
N MET A 13 -25.38 2.25 9.81
CA MET A 13 -25.84 0.95 9.32
C MET A 13 -26.53 0.22 10.48
N SER A 14 -27.76 -0.23 10.24
CA SER A 14 -28.53 -0.93 11.28
C SER A 14 -27.91 -2.30 11.59
N PRO A 15 -28.07 -2.82 12.83
CA PRO A 15 -27.62 -4.18 13.17
C PRO A 15 -28.23 -5.25 12.26
N GLN A 16 -29.48 -5.07 11.82
CA GLN A 16 -30.16 -5.98 10.89
C GLN A 16 -29.44 -5.99 9.53
N ARG A 17 -29.18 -4.81 8.95
CA ARG A 17 -28.47 -4.69 7.67
C ARG A 17 -27.04 -5.23 7.77
N ALA A 18 -26.35 -4.94 8.86
CA ALA A 18 -25.02 -5.46 9.12
C ALA A 18 -25.02 -7.00 9.18
N GLY A 19 -26.00 -7.59 9.86
CA GLY A 19 -26.19 -9.03 9.95
C GLY A 19 -26.54 -9.70 8.62
N GLU A 20 -27.31 -9.03 7.75
CA GLU A 20 -27.58 -9.49 6.38
C GLU A 20 -26.28 -9.56 5.57
N ILE A 21 -25.50 -8.47 5.55
CA ILE A 21 -24.23 -8.42 4.82
C ILE A 21 -23.26 -9.46 5.39
N ALA A 22 -23.18 -9.62 6.72
CA ALA A 22 -22.30 -10.61 7.36
C ALA A 22 -22.64 -12.04 6.95
N LYS A 23 -23.93 -12.42 6.90
CA LYS A 23 -24.36 -13.77 6.50
C LYS A 23 -23.93 -14.12 5.08
N SER A 24 -24.07 -13.18 4.14
CA SER A 24 -23.69 -13.34 2.74
C SER A 24 -22.33 -12.73 2.41
N PHE A 25 -21.46 -12.50 3.40
CA PHE A 25 -20.21 -11.78 3.21
C PHE A 25 -19.31 -12.46 2.17
N ASP A 26 -18.95 -11.72 1.14
CA ASP A 26 -17.97 -12.09 0.11
C ASP A 26 -17.17 -10.83 -0.25
N LEU A 27 -15.86 -10.83 -0.03
CA LEU A 27 -14.96 -9.71 -0.35
C LEU A 27 -15.01 -9.33 -1.83
N ARG A 28 -15.41 -10.26 -2.70
CA ARG A 28 -15.52 -10.05 -4.14
C ARG A 28 -16.88 -9.48 -4.54
N ALA A 29 -17.82 -9.34 -3.61
CA ALA A 29 -19.18 -8.87 -3.87
C ALA A 29 -19.74 -8.07 -2.68
N LEU A 30 -19.05 -6.98 -2.32
CA LEU A 30 -19.45 -6.11 -1.22
C LEU A 30 -20.42 -5.02 -1.71
N PRO A 31 -21.48 -4.71 -0.95
CA PRO A 31 -22.42 -3.66 -1.32
C PRO A 31 -21.88 -2.25 -0.98
N PRO A 32 -22.37 -1.17 -1.62
CA PRO A 32 -21.87 0.19 -1.40
C PRO A 32 -21.91 0.68 0.06
N ASP A 33 -22.92 0.27 0.81
CA ASP A 33 -23.08 0.61 2.23
C ASP A 33 -22.03 -0.05 3.13
N PHE A 34 -21.46 -1.20 2.72
CA PHE A 34 -20.28 -1.76 3.39
C PHE A 34 -19.06 -0.85 3.25
N TYR A 35 -18.77 -0.34 2.05
CA TYR A 35 -17.65 0.56 1.82
C TYR A 35 -17.79 1.87 2.59
N ALA A 36 -19.03 2.37 2.73
CA ALA A 36 -19.32 3.56 3.50
C ALA A 36 -19.17 3.35 5.03
N ASN A 37 -19.50 2.14 5.53
CA ASN A 37 -19.37 1.80 6.95
C ASN A 37 -19.20 0.28 7.16
N PRO A 38 -17.96 -0.25 7.19
CA PRO A 38 -17.74 -1.69 7.32
C PRO A 38 -17.78 -2.18 8.77
N TYR A 39 -17.71 -1.29 9.76
CA TYR A 39 -17.47 -1.65 11.16
C TYR A 39 -18.59 -2.50 11.79
N PRO A 40 -19.90 -2.20 11.56
CA PRO A 40 -20.98 -3.05 12.05
C PRO A 40 -20.95 -4.46 11.48
N VAL A 41 -20.60 -4.61 10.20
CA VAL A 41 -20.46 -5.92 9.53
C VAL A 41 -19.31 -6.71 10.15
N TYR A 42 -18.15 -6.08 10.34
CA TYR A 42 -17.03 -6.72 11.03
C TYR A 42 -17.38 -7.10 12.48
N SER A 43 -18.21 -6.31 13.16
CA SER A 43 -18.69 -6.65 14.51
C SER A 43 -19.54 -7.92 14.49
N ALA A 44 -20.51 -8.00 13.56
CA ALA A 44 -21.35 -9.17 13.40
C ALA A 44 -20.55 -10.43 13.04
N LEU A 45 -19.55 -10.31 12.15
CA LEU A 45 -18.64 -11.42 11.82
C LEU A 45 -17.84 -11.88 13.04
N ARG A 46 -17.22 -10.96 13.81
CA ARG A 46 -16.45 -11.33 15.02
C ARG A 46 -17.29 -12.08 16.06
N GLU A 47 -18.56 -11.74 16.18
CA GLU A 47 -19.48 -12.33 17.13
C GLU A 47 -19.97 -13.71 16.68
N HIS A 48 -20.38 -13.84 15.42
CA HIS A 48 -21.11 -15.02 14.95
C HIS A 48 -20.30 -15.97 14.05
N GLU A 49 -19.33 -15.47 13.28
CA GLU A 49 -18.51 -16.26 12.35
C GLU A 49 -17.10 -15.64 12.20
N PRO A 50 -16.26 -15.73 13.26
CA PRO A 50 -15.01 -14.99 13.31
C PRO A 50 -13.94 -15.47 12.32
N ILE A 51 -14.06 -16.73 11.89
CA ILE A 51 -13.27 -17.37 10.83
C ILE A 51 -14.28 -17.81 9.78
N ARG A 52 -14.42 -17.00 8.73
CA ARG A 52 -15.37 -17.25 7.65
C ARG A 52 -14.67 -17.91 6.48
N ARG A 53 -15.20 -19.03 6.00
CA ARG A 53 -14.72 -19.62 4.74
C ARG A 53 -15.34 -18.89 3.56
N MET A 54 -14.49 -18.42 2.65
CA MET A 54 -14.87 -17.69 1.45
C MET A 54 -15.22 -18.65 0.30
N PRO A 55 -15.98 -18.23 -0.73
CA PRO A 55 -16.38 -19.16 -1.78
C PRO A 55 -15.24 -19.62 -2.71
N ASP A 56 -14.08 -18.93 -2.74
CA ASP A 56 -12.83 -19.45 -3.35
C ASP A 56 -12.08 -20.47 -2.47
N GLY A 57 -12.58 -20.74 -1.25
CA GLY A 57 -11.95 -21.64 -0.31
C GLY A 57 -10.94 -20.98 0.62
N SER A 58 -10.64 -19.69 0.44
CA SER A 58 -9.84 -18.91 1.40
C SER A 58 -10.59 -18.68 2.72
N PHE A 59 -9.90 -18.12 3.72
CA PHE A 59 -10.50 -17.80 5.02
C PHE A 59 -10.37 -16.31 5.31
N PHE A 60 -11.45 -15.71 5.81
CA PHE A 60 -11.50 -14.33 6.30
C PHE A 60 -11.56 -14.33 7.82
N LEU A 61 -10.55 -13.70 8.45
CA LEU A 61 -10.36 -13.67 9.89
C LEU A 61 -10.69 -12.27 10.41
N THR A 62 -11.45 -12.19 11.49
CA THR A 62 -11.92 -10.89 12.02
C THR A 62 -11.51 -10.61 13.46
N ARG A 63 -11.13 -11.63 14.25
CA ARG A 63 -10.67 -11.44 15.62
C ARG A 63 -9.18 -11.12 15.65
N HIS A 64 -8.82 -10.16 16.49
CA HIS A 64 -7.44 -9.76 16.71
C HIS A 64 -6.52 -10.94 17.09
N ALA A 65 -6.98 -11.82 17.99
CA ALA A 65 -6.17 -12.96 18.43
C ALA A 65 -5.82 -13.92 17.28
N ASP A 66 -6.78 -14.21 16.39
CA ASP A 66 -6.58 -15.10 15.25
C ASP A 66 -5.60 -14.48 14.23
N ILE A 67 -5.76 -13.19 13.94
CA ILE A 67 -4.86 -12.44 13.03
C ILE A 67 -3.44 -12.39 13.59
N VAL A 68 -3.27 -12.11 14.89
CA VAL A 68 -1.95 -12.08 15.54
C VAL A 68 -1.30 -13.46 15.55
N ALA A 69 -2.07 -14.53 15.76
CA ALA A 69 -1.55 -15.89 15.68
C ALA A 69 -1.02 -16.21 14.28
N VAL A 70 -1.78 -15.87 13.23
CA VAL A 70 -1.35 -16.03 11.83
C VAL A 70 -0.09 -15.23 11.53
N TYR A 71 -0.06 -13.93 11.86
CA TYR A 71 1.10 -13.07 11.57
C TYR A 71 2.39 -13.46 12.30
N ARG A 72 2.30 -14.18 13.43
CA ARG A 72 3.47 -14.63 14.18
C ARG A 72 4.04 -15.96 13.69
N ASP A 73 3.29 -16.73 12.92
CA ASP A 73 3.68 -18.04 12.43
C ASP A 73 3.85 -18.03 10.90
N ALA A 74 4.92 -17.39 10.42
CA ALA A 74 5.23 -17.33 9.00
C ALA A 74 5.70 -18.68 8.41
N GLN A 75 6.00 -19.68 9.26
CA GLN A 75 6.34 -21.03 8.79
C GLN A 75 5.09 -21.78 8.32
N THR A 76 3.98 -21.63 9.05
CA THR A 76 2.69 -22.21 8.66
C THR A 76 1.95 -21.31 7.68
N PHE A 77 1.96 -19.99 7.92
CA PHE A 77 1.22 -18.99 7.12
C PHE A 77 2.18 -18.17 6.27
N SER A 78 2.59 -18.77 5.15
CA SER A 78 3.48 -18.17 4.16
C SER A 78 2.93 -16.87 3.56
N SER A 79 3.83 -15.94 3.25
CA SER A 79 3.54 -14.71 2.51
C SER A 79 3.66 -14.88 0.99
N ASP A 80 4.17 -16.03 0.49
CA ASP A 80 4.21 -16.31 -0.95
C ASP A 80 2.78 -16.39 -1.51
N LYS A 81 2.53 -15.66 -2.60
CA LYS A 81 1.22 -15.56 -3.25
C LYS A 81 1.20 -16.13 -4.66
N LYS A 82 2.19 -16.90 -5.10
CA LYS A 82 2.23 -17.43 -6.48
C LYS A 82 1.00 -18.27 -6.81
N VAL A 83 0.61 -19.17 -5.92
CA VAL A 83 -0.59 -20.02 -6.11
C VAL A 83 -1.87 -19.18 -6.22
N GLU A 84 -1.98 -18.12 -5.44
CA GLU A 84 -3.14 -17.22 -5.43
C GLU A 84 -3.17 -16.29 -6.65
N PHE A 85 -2.01 -15.76 -7.03
CA PHE A 85 -1.89 -14.69 -8.02
C PHE A 85 -1.65 -15.19 -9.44
N GLU A 86 -1.17 -16.42 -9.63
CA GLU A 86 -0.98 -17.00 -10.97
C GLU A 86 -2.30 -17.11 -11.74
N PRO A 87 -3.41 -17.64 -11.16
CA PRO A 87 -4.70 -17.67 -11.84
C PRO A 87 -5.28 -16.27 -12.07
N LYS A 88 -4.93 -15.30 -11.21
CA LYS A 88 -5.46 -13.93 -11.26
C LYS A 88 -4.80 -13.08 -12.35
N TYR A 89 -3.48 -13.15 -12.49
CA TYR A 89 -2.73 -12.28 -13.42
C TYR A 89 -2.05 -13.03 -14.58
N GLY A 90 -1.93 -14.35 -14.50
CA GLY A 90 -1.12 -15.17 -15.40
C GLY A 90 0.39 -15.13 -15.08
N ALA A 91 1.05 -16.30 -15.11
CA ALA A 91 2.45 -16.49 -14.69
C ALA A 91 3.49 -15.61 -15.42
N GLY A 92 3.18 -15.09 -16.60
CA GLY A 92 4.08 -14.26 -17.41
C GLY A 92 3.79 -12.76 -17.38
N SER A 93 2.83 -12.31 -16.56
CA SER A 93 2.47 -10.89 -16.51
C SER A 93 3.38 -10.10 -15.57
N ALA A 94 3.48 -8.80 -15.83
CA ALA A 94 4.30 -7.90 -15.01
C ALA A 94 3.72 -7.75 -13.59
N LEU A 95 2.38 -7.74 -13.46
CA LEU A 95 1.71 -7.75 -12.16
C LEU A 95 2.03 -9.02 -11.36
N PHE A 96 2.05 -10.19 -12.00
CA PHE A 96 2.42 -11.43 -11.34
C PHE A 96 3.86 -11.37 -10.83
N GLU A 97 4.82 -10.97 -11.67
CA GLU A 97 6.22 -10.83 -11.28
C GLU A 97 6.36 -9.85 -10.10
N HIS A 98 5.80 -8.65 -10.20
CA HIS A 98 5.86 -7.64 -9.14
C HIS A 98 5.27 -8.15 -7.81
N HIS A 99 4.05 -8.70 -7.84
CA HIS A 99 3.33 -9.16 -6.64
C HIS A 99 3.77 -10.53 -6.13
N THR A 100 4.81 -11.13 -6.70
CA THR A 100 5.44 -12.36 -6.17
C THR A 100 6.93 -12.20 -5.88
N THR A 101 7.53 -11.07 -6.26
CA THR A 101 8.95 -10.74 -5.98
C THR A 101 9.12 -9.55 -5.03
N SER A 102 8.08 -8.74 -4.82
CA SER A 102 8.10 -7.68 -3.80
C SER A 102 8.33 -8.23 -2.39
N LEU A 103 9.03 -7.46 -1.56
CA LEU A 103 9.42 -7.85 -0.20
C LEU A 103 8.24 -8.37 0.64
N VAL A 104 7.04 -7.79 0.47
CA VAL A 104 5.83 -8.13 1.22
C VAL A 104 5.33 -9.55 0.94
N PHE A 105 5.67 -10.13 -0.22
CA PHE A 105 5.22 -11.46 -0.65
C PHE A 105 6.32 -12.52 -0.59
N ASN A 106 7.37 -12.27 0.21
CA ASN A 106 8.48 -13.18 0.36
C ASN A 106 8.60 -13.68 1.80
N ASP A 107 8.97 -14.94 1.94
CA ASP A 107 9.34 -15.54 3.22
C ASP A 107 10.86 -15.47 3.45
N PRO A 108 11.34 -15.76 4.67
CA PRO A 108 12.76 -16.01 4.91
C PRO A 108 13.31 -17.12 3.98
N PRO A 109 14.59 -17.05 3.56
CA PRO A 109 15.60 -16.09 4.00
C PRO A 109 15.62 -14.77 3.21
N LEU A 110 14.96 -14.70 2.05
CA LEU A 110 15.02 -13.53 1.17
C LEU A 110 14.41 -12.30 1.85
N HIS A 111 13.24 -12.44 2.46
CA HIS A 111 12.60 -11.35 3.20
C HIS A 111 13.50 -10.83 4.34
N THR A 112 14.09 -11.73 5.13
CA THR A 112 14.98 -11.36 6.24
C THR A 112 16.18 -10.55 5.75
N ARG A 113 16.80 -10.98 4.65
CA ARG A 113 17.97 -10.29 4.07
C ARG A 113 17.62 -8.89 3.61
N VAL A 114 16.61 -8.75 2.74
CA VAL A 114 16.23 -7.46 2.16
C VAL A 114 15.69 -6.50 3.23
N ARG A 115 14.86 -7.00 4.15
CA ARG A 115 14.36 -6.20 5.28
C ARG A 115 15.50 -5.64 6.13
N LYS A 116 16.53 -6.44 6.42
CA LYS A 116 17.69 -5.99 7.20
C LYS A 116 18.42 -4.82 6.53
N LEU A 117 18.54 -4.84 5.20
CA LEU A 117 19.18 -3.77 4.44
C LEU A 117 18.36 -2.47 4.51
N ILE A 118 17.05 -2.53 4.22
CA ILE A 118 16.16 -1.36 4.21
C ILE A 118 16.01 -0.73 5.60
N MET A 119 15.91 -1.54 6.66
CA MET A 119 15.69 -1.04 8.02
C MET A 119 16.76 -0.07 8.52
N GLY A 120 17.98 -0.12 7.97
CA GLY A 120 19.03 0.83 8.33
C GLY A 120 18.76 2.26 7.88
N ALA A 121 18.03 2.45 6.78
CA ALA A 121 17.59 3.77 6.33
C ALA A 121 16.30 4.25 7.03
N LEU A 122 15.70 3.41 7.87
CA LEU A 122 14.48 3.68 8.65
C LEU A 122 14.75 3.64 10.15
N THR A 123 15.98 3.96 10.56
CA THR A 123 16.34 4.08 11.98
C THR A 123 15.69 5.31 12.60
N ARG A 124 15.59 5.35 13.94
CA ARG A 124 15.09 6.54 14.65
C ARG A 124 15.85 7.81 14.28
N ARG A 125 17.16 7.70 14.08
CA ARG A 125 18.00 8.83 13.66
C ARG A 125 17.63 9.28 12.25
N ALA A 126 17.61 8.37 11.28
CA ALA A 126 17.24 8.69 9.90
C ALA A 126 15.85 9.34 9.80
N ILE A 127 14.87 8.85 10.59
CA ILE A 127 13.54 9.44 10.66
C ILE A 127 13.57 10.85 11.25
N ALA A 128 14.33 11.07 12.34
CA ALA A 128 14.49 12.41 12.92
C ALA A 128 15.18 13.39 11.96
N ASP A 129 16.14 12.91 11.17
CA ASP A 129 16.84 13.72 10.17
C ASP A 129 15.91 14.13 8.99
N MET A 130 14.82 13.38 8.74
CA MET A 130 13.79 13.73 7.75
C MET A 130 12.77 14.77 8.26
N GLU A 131 12.60 14.91 9.57
CA GLU A 131 11.55 15.73 10.20
C GLU A 131 11.61 17.22 9.77
N PRO A 132 12.77 17.90 9.75
CA PRO A 132 12.83 19.31 9.33
C PRO A 132 12.35 19.55 7.89
N GLY A 133 12.70 18.63 6.99
CA GLY A 133 12.26 18.69 5.59
C GLY A 133 10.76 18.44 5.45
N LEU A 134 10.21 17.51 6.23
CA LEU A 134 8.78 17.25 6.27
C LEU A 134 7.99 18.45 6.81
N ILE A 135 8.47 19.10 7.88
CA ILE A 135 7.84 20.32 8.42
C ILE A 135 7.80 21.41 7.34
N THR A 136 8.94 21.65 6.69
CA THR A 136 9.03 22.65 5.61
C THR A 136 8.06 22.35 4.47
N LEU A 137 7.94 21.07 4.07
CA LEU A 137 6.97 20.64 3.06
C LEU A 137 5.54 20.91 3.52
N VAL A 138 5.17 20.48 4.73
CA VAL A 138 3.83 20.65 5.29
C VAL A 138 3.45 22.12 5.36
N ASP A 139 4.33 22.98 5.87
CA ASP A 139 4.11 24.43 5.95
C ASP A 139 3.85 25.01 4.54
N SER A 140 4.69 24.66 3.56
CA SER A 140 4.53 25.14 2.18
C SER A 140 3.22 24.70 1.52
N LEU A 141 2.74 23.49 1.83
CA LEU A 141 1.48 22.98 1.30
C LEU A 141 0.28 23.68 1.97
N LEU A 142 0.37 23.97 3.27
CA LEU A 142 -0.66 24.73 3.99
C LEU A 142 -0.74 26.17 3.50
N ASP A 143 0.40 26.84 3.33
CA ASP A 143 0.47 28.19 2.77
C ASP A 143 -0.17 28.25 1.37
N ALA A 144 0.07 27.23 0.53
CA ALA A 144 -0.52 27.14 -0.80
C ALA A 144 -2.05 26.95 -0.77
N VAL A 145 -2.56 26.15 0.17
CA VAL A 145 -4.01 25.96 0.37
C VAL A 145 -4.65 27.24 0.90
N GLU A 146 -4.00 27.92 1.86
CA GLU A 146 -4.48 29.19 2.41
C GLU A 146 -4.53 30.29 1.35
N ALA A 147 -3.49 30.42 0.53
CA ALA A 147 -3.42 31.41 -0.54
C ALA A 147 -4.53 31.25 -1.60
N LYS A 148 -5.04 30.03 -1.78
CA LYS A 148 -6.20 29.74 -2.65
C LYS A 148 -7.56 30.02 -1.96
N GLY A 149 -7.58 30.29 -0.66
CA GLY A 149 -8.79 30.43 0.14
C GLY A 149 -9.42 29.09 0.54
N GLY A 150 -8.63 28.02 0.55
CA GLY A 150 -9.07 26.63 0.76
C GLY A 150 -8.72 25.72 -0.43
N GLY A 151 -9.04 24.44 -0.30
CA GLY A 151 -8.73 23.44 -1.31
C GLY A 151 -9.21 22.04 -0.92
N ASP A 152 -8.91 21.07 -1.79
CA ASP A 152 -9.12 19.66 -1.49
C ASP A 152 -7.97 19.16 -0.59
N LEU A 153 -8.28 18.78 0.65
CA LEU A 153 -7.25 18.36 1.61
C LEU A 153 -6.44 17.14 1.13
N ILE A 154 -7.00 16.29 0.27
CA ILE A 154 -6.30 15.13 -0.27
C ILE A 154 -5.42 15.56 -1.45
N GLU A 155 -5.99 16.19 -2.46
CA GLU A 155 -5.28 16.50 -3.70
C GLU A 155 -4.30 17.68 -3.52
N ASP A 156 -4.66 18.72 -2.77
CA ASP A 156 -3.81 19.91 -2.57
C ASP A 156 -2.82 19.78 -1.39
N PHE A 157 -2.95 18.77 -0.53
CA PHE A 157 -2.11 18.63 0.68
C PHE A 157 -1.62 17.19 0.93
N ALA A 158 -2.52 16.27 1.28
CA ALA A 158 -2.12 14.97 1.82
C ALA A 158 -1.41 14.06 0.80
N SER A 159 -1.79 14.14 -0.47
CA SER A 159 -1.25 13.26 -1.52
C SER A 159 0.21 13.58 -1.88
N ALA A 160 0.66 14.83 -1.68
CA ALA A 160 2.02 15.25 -1.98
C ALA A 160 3.03 14.69 -0.97
N ILE A 161 2.65 14.60 0.30
CA ILE A 161 3.56 14.26 1.41
C ILE A 161 4.21 12.87 1.22
N PRO A 162 3.47 11.76 0.97
CA PRO A 162 4.10 10.46 0.80
C PRO A 162 5.00 10.36 -0.43
N VAL A 163 4.64 11.04 -1.53
CA VAL A 163 5.43 11.05 -2.76
C VAL A 163 6.77 11.74 -2.52
N GLU A 164 6.77 12.86 -1.80
CA GLU A 164 7.98 13.58 -1.45
C GLU A 164 8.88 12.80 -0.49
N ILE A 165 8.31 12.17 0.54
CA ILE A 165 9.10 11.36 1.49
C ILE A 165 9.74 10.15 0.81
N ILE A 166 8.99 9.38 0.03
CA ILE A 166 9.54 8.22 -0.68
C ILE A 166 10.51 8.66 -1.78
N GLY A 167 10.22 9.75 -2.48
CA GLY A 167 11.12 10.32 -3.48
C GLY A 167 12.46 10.72 -2.87
N ASN A 168 12.46 11.34 -1.69
CA ASN A 168 13.69 11.67 -0.96
C ASN A 168 14.45 10.41 -0.53
N LEU A 169 13.76 9.44 0.05
CA LEU A 169 14.36 8.19 0.55
C LEU A 169 15.05 7.37 -0.55
N LEU A 170 14.50 7.38 -1.76
CA LEU A 170 15.05 6.71 -2.94
C LEU A 170 15.99 7.62 -3.76
N GLY A 171 16.13 8.89 -3.38
CA GLY A 171 16.90 9.87 -4.15
C GLY A 171 16.37 10.08 -5.57
N VAL A 172 15.06 10.07 -5.74
CA VAL A 172 14.35 10.39 -7.00
C VAL A 172 14.36 11.90 -7.23
N PRO A 173 14.85 12.40 -8.38
CA PRO A 173 14.77 13.82 -8.72
C PRO A 173 13.33 14.35 -8.70
N HIS A 174 13.10 15.57 -8.21
CA HIS A 174 11.74 16.13 -8.11
C HIS A 174 10.99 16.15 -9.45
N ALA A 175 11.70 16.42 -10.56
CA ALA A 175 11.12 16.43 -11.90
C ALA A 175 10.53 15.07 -12.32
N ASP A 176 11.01 13.98 -11.72
CA ASP A 176 10.61 12.61 -12.07
C ASP A 176 9.53 12.05 -11.13
N ARG A 177 9.08 12.81 -10.12
CA ARG A 177 8.15 12.31 -9.08
C ARG A 177 6.69 12.25 -9.52
N SER A 178 6.31 13.05 -10.52
CA SER A 178 4.94 13.15 -11.03
C SER A 178 4.28 11.78 -11.32
N PRO A 179 4.91 10.84 -12.05
CA PRO A 179 4.28 9.55 -12.36
C PRO A 179 4.17 8.59 -11.17
N LEU A 180 4.92 8.77 -10.09
CA LEU A 180 5.05 7.78 -9.00
C LEU A 180 3.72 7.42 -8.36
N ARG A 181 2.86 8.42 -8.08
CA ARG A 181 1.54 8.19 -7.49
C ARG A 181 0.65 7.38 -8.44
N GLY A 182 0.64 7.73 -9.72
CA GLY A 182 -0.15 7.04 -10.74
C GLY A 182 0.24 5.58 -10.86
N TRP A 183 1.55 5.30 -10.95
CA TRP A 183 2.05 3.92 -10.96
C TRP A 183 1.67 3.17 -9.68
N SER A 184 1.87 3.78 -8.50
CA SER A 184 1.53 3.15 -7.22
C SER A 184 0.04 2.77 -7.14
N LEU A 185 -0.86 3.69 -7.49
CA LEU A 185 -2.30 3.44 -7.49
C LEU A 185 -2.70 2.32 -8.46
N ALA A 186 -2.14 2.29 -9.65
CA ALA A 186 -2.43 1.24 -10.64
C ALA A 186 -1.89 -0.13 -10.20
N ILE A 187 -0.66 -0.18 -9.69
CA ILE A 187 -0.01 -1.43 -9.26
C ILE A 187 -0.69 -2.01 -8.01
N LEU A 188 -0.98 -1.17 -7.01
CA LEU A 188 -1.60 -1.62 -5.76
C LEU A 188 -3.12 -1.80 -5.91
N GLY A 189 -3.78 -1.00 -6.74
CA GLY A 189 -5.18 -1.21 -7.12
C GLY A 189 -5.41 -2.56 -7.79
N ALA A 190 -4.38 -3.14 -8.42
CA ALA A 190 -4.45 -4.50 -8.96
C ALA A 190 -4.63 -5.58 -7.87
N LEU A 191 -4.40 -5.28 -6.58
CA LEU A 191 -4.63 -6.22 -5.49
C LEU A 191 -6.10 -6.39 -5.12
N GLU A 192 -6.99 -5.52 -5.61
CA GLU A 192 -8.44 -5.62 -5.35
C GLU A 192 -8.98 -7.02 -5.70
N PRO A 193 -9.97 -7.55 -4.95
CA PRO A 193 -10.50 -8.90 -5.17
C PRO A 193 -11.07 -9.12 -6.58
N LYS A 194 -11.50 -8.05 -7.25
CA LYS A 194 -11.96 -8.06 -8.64
C LYS A 194 -11.29 -6.93 -9.42
N LEU A 195 -10.86 -7.26 -10.64
CA LEU A 195 -10.28 -6.31 -11.58
C LEU A 195 -11.11 -6.25 -12.84
N THR A 196 -11.23 -5.05 -13.41
CA THR A 196 -11.62 -4.90 -14.80
C THR A 196 -10.41 -5.14 -15.73
N PRO A 197 -10.62 -5.52 -16.99
CA PRO A 197 -9.53 -5.66 -17.97
C PRO A 197 -8.67 -4.41 -18.11
N GLU A 198 -9.27 -3.22 -17.99
CA GLU A 198 -8.58 -1.93 -18.08
C GLU A 198 -7.66 -1.70 -16.87
N GLN A 199 -8.12 -2.04 -15.66
CA GLN A 199 -7.32 -1.94 -14.44
C GLN A 199 -6.12 -2.90 -14.49
N GLU A 200 -6.35 -4.12 -14.97
CA GLU A 200 -5.28 -5.11 -15.13
C GLU A 200 -4.24 -4.67 -16.18
N ALA A 201 -4.69 -4.16 -17.33
CA ALA A 201 -3.82 -3.65 -18.37
C ALA A 201 -2.99 -2.44 -17.89
N LEU A 202 -3.64 -1.50 -17.21
CA LEU A 202 -2.98 -0.32 -16.63
C LEU A 202 -1.97 -0.70 -15.54
N GLY A 203 -2.32 -1.65 -14.66
CA GLY A 203 -1.42 -2.17 -13.63
C GLY A 203 -0.18 -2.81 -14.24
N ASN A 204 -0.35 -3.67 -15.24
CA ASN A 204 0.76 -4.28 -15.97
C ASN A 204 1.66 -3.24 -16.66
N GLN A 205 1.07 -2.23 -17.30
CA GLN A 205 1.83 -1.14 -17.91
C GLN A 205 2.61 -0.34 -16.86
N SER A 206 1.97 -0.01 -15.74
CA SER A 206 2.59 0.74 -14.65
C SER A 206 3.74 -0.02 -13.99
N VAL A 207 3.65 -1.34 -13.84
CA VAL A 207 4.80 -2.15 -13.39
C VAL A 207 5.97 -2.01 -14.36
N ARG A 208 5.73 -2.11 -15.67
CA ARG A 208 6.79 -2.01 -16.68
C ARG A 208 7.45 -0.63 -16.66
N ASP A 209 6.67 0.43 -16.63
CA ASP A 209 7.16 1.81 -16.62
C ASP A 209 7.95 2.11 -15.34
N PHE A 210 7.40 1.74 -14.18
CA PHE A 210 8.08 1.94 -12.90
C PHE A 210 9.37 1.11 -12.81
N THR A 211 9.35 -0.14 -13.27
CA THR A 211 10.55 -1.00 -13.29
C THR A 211 11.60 -0.47 -14.26
N GLY A 212 11.18 0.06 -15.41
CA GLY A 212 12.08 0.73 -16.36
C GLY A 212 12.76 1.92 -15.71
N TYR A 213 11.98 2.80 -15.08
CA TYR A 213 12.50 3.96 -14.34
C TYR A 213 13.48 3.56 -13.23
N LEU A 214 13.12 2.56 -12.41
CA LEU A 214 13.99 2.08 -11.33
C LEU A 214 15.32 1.50 -11.86
N LYS A 215 15.32 0.85 -13.04
CA LYS A 215 16.56 0.36 -13.65
C LYS A 215 17.49 1.50 -14.02
N ASP A 216 16.95 2.58 -14.59
CA ASP A 216 17.73 3.77 -14.94
C ASP A 216 18.28 4.45 -13.68
N LEU A 217 17.43 4.62 -12.66
CA LEU A 217 17.83 5.21 -11.38
C LEU A 217 18.91 4.37 -10.66
N VAL A 218 18.79 3.04 -10.67
CA VAL A 218 19.81 2.14 -10.10
C VAL A 218 21.11 2.18 -10.91
N ALA A 219 21.04 2.26 -12.24
CA ALA A 219 22.22 2.36 -13.10
C ALA A 219 22.98 3.68 -12.85
N ASP A 220 22.27 4.80 -12.72
CA ASP A 220 22.86 6.07 -12.30
C ASP A 220 23.47 5.97 -10.90
N ARG A 221 22.75 5.42 -9.92
CA ARG A 221 23.23 5.32 -8.53
C ARG A 221 24.47 4.42 -8.38
N ARG A 222 24.67 3.45 -9.28
CA ARG A 222 25.92 2.66 -9.34
C ARG A 222 27.12 3.47 -9.81
N GLN A 223 26.90 4.48 -10.67
CA GLN A 223 27.96 5.39 -11.15
C GLN A 223 28.16 6.59 -10.20
N HIS A 224 27.09 7.02 -9.54
CA HIS A 224 27.06 8.18 -8.64
C HIS A 224 26.43 7.81 -7.29
N PRO A 225 27.13 7.03 -6.43
CA PRO A 225 26.59 6.61 -5.14
C PRO A 225 26.22 7.79 -4.24
N GLY A 226 25.09 7.67 -3.54
CA GLY A 226 24.65 8.59 -2.50
C GLY A 226 25.25 8.25 -1.14
N ASP A 227 24.74 8.88 -0.08
CA ASP A 227 25.08 8.54 1.30
C ASP A 227 24.23 7.32 1.77
N PRO A 228 24.82 6.15 2.04
CA PRO A 228 24.08 4.94 2.43
C PRO A 228 23.33 5.04 3.78
N GLU A 229 23.56 6.10 4.56
CA GLU A 229 22.78 6.37 5.77
C GLU A 229 21.46 7.10 5.49
N HIS A 230 21.35 7.79 4.34
CA HIS A 230 20.18 8.59 3.96
C HIS A 230 19.53 8.13 2.64
N ASP A 231 20.24 7.34 1.83
CA ASP A 231 19.79 6.84 0.53
C ASP A 231 19.66 5.31 0.54
N VAL A 232 18.41 4.85 0.47
CA VAL A 232 18.07 3.42 0.46
C VAL A 232 18.66 2.70 -0.75
N LEU A 233 18.74 3.34 -1.92
CA LEU A 233 19.20 2.66 -3.13
C LEU A 233 20.70 2.35 -3.04
N THR A 234 21.53 3.32 -2.63
CA THR A 234 22.96 3.06 -2.38
C THR A 234 23.15 1.94 -1.37
N ARG A 235 22.39 1.97 -0.27
CA ARG A 235 22.47 0.95 0.77
C ARG A 235 22.12 -0.44 0.26
N LEU A 236 21.06 -0.57 -0.55
CA LEU A 236 20.66 -1.83 -1.18
C LEU A 236 21.73 -2.34 -2.14
N ILE A 237 22.28 -1.47 -3.00
CA ILE A 237 23.34 -1.82 -3.96
C ILE A 237 24.59 -2.35 -3.24
N GLN A 238 25.01 -1.70 -2.16
CA GLN A 238 26.15 -2.16 -1.36
C GLN A 238 25.87 -3.53 -0.72
N GLY A 239 24.64 -3.75 -0.26
CA GLY A 239 24.19 -5.01 0.33
C GLY A 239 24.07 -6.19 -0.64
N GLU A 240 24.02 -5.98 -1.97
CA GLU A 240 24.08 -7.05 -2.97
C GLU A 240 25.45 -7.75 -3.01
N THR A 241 26.50 -7.02 -2.63
CA THR A 241 27.90 -7.45 -2.74
C THR A 241 28.48 -8.06 -1.45
N ALA A 242 27.72 -8.03 -0.35
CA ALA A 242 28.12 -8.49 0.99
C ALA A 242 27.47 -9.83 1.36
#